data_AF-A0A023JDC7-F1
#
_entry.id   AF-A0A023JDC7-F1
#
_cell.length_a   1.000
_cell.length_b   1.000
_cell.length_c   1.000
_cell.angle_alpha   90.00
_cell.angle_beta   90.00
_cell.angle_gamma   90.00
#
_symmetry.space_group_name_H-M   'P 1'
#
loop_
_entity.id
_entity.type
_entity.pdbx_description
1 polymer ?
#
loop_
_entity_poly.entity_id
_entity_poly.type
_entity_poly.pdbx_seq_one_letter_code
_entity_poly.pdbx_strand_id
1 'polypeptide(L)'
;DLVVITKSESSMALLRDGKILKQYRIAMGDLPAGHKLKEGDQRTPQGRYTLDYKKPDSAYYKSIHISYPNEEDKLRAKALGIRPGGMIMIHGQNPKSPLPPEQAQQY
;
A
#
# COMPACT_ATOMS: atom_id res chain seq x y z
N ASP A 1 10.68 13.80 -1.29
CA ASP A 1 10.50 12.49 -1.98
C ASP A 1 9.12 11.93 -1.72
N LEU A 2 8.61 11.09 -2.63
CA LEU A 2 7.28 10.48 -2.53
C LEU A 2 7.30 9.04 -3.04
N VAL A 3 6.40 8.23 -2.50
CA VAL A 3 5.92 6.99 -3.12
C VAL A 3 4.50 7.26 -3.56
N VAL A 4 4.23 7.18 -4.86
CA VAL A 4 2.92 7.47 -5.46
C VAL A 4 2.32 6.17 -5.97
N ILE A 5 1.09 5.89 -5.54
CA ILE A 5 0.34 4.70 -5.96
C ILE A 5 -0.82 5.15 -6.86
N THR A 6 -0.82 4.68 -8.10
CA THR A 6 -1.93 4.90 -9.04
C THR A 6 -2.74 3.61 -9.13
N LYS A 7 -3.80 3.53 -8.32
CA LYS A 7 -4.59 2.30 -8.17
C LYS A 7 -5.25 1.83 -9.47
N SER A 8 -5.74 2.74 -10.30
CA SER A 8 -6.33 2.41 -11.60
C SER A 8 -5.36 1.77 -12.58
N GLU A 9 -4.06 1.96 -12.36
CA GLU A 9 -2.99 1.43 -13.20
C GLU A 9 -2.23 0.29 -12.52
N SER A 10 -2.59 -0.07 -11.28
CA SER A 10 -1.83 -1.00 -10.44
C SER A 10 -0.33 -0.69 -10.44
N SER A 11 0.00 0.61 -10.34
CA SER A 11 1.37 1.10 -10.46
C SER A 11 1.84 1.86 -9.21
N MET A 12 3.14 1.76 -8.93
CA MET A 12 3.83 2.50 -7.89
C MET A 12 5.04 3.23 -8.48
N ALA A 13 5.15 4.52 -8.24
CA ALA A 13 6.31 5.32 -8.63
C ALA A 13 7.07 5.85 -7.41
N LEU A 14 8.40 5.79 -7.47
CA LEU A 14 9.29 6.46 -6.51
C LEU A 14 9.71 7.79 -7.10
N LEU A 15 9.42 8.88 -6.41
CA LEU A 15 9.73 10.23 -6.86
C LEU A 15 10.75 10.91 -5.95
N ARG A 16 11.70 11.61 -6.55
CA ARG A 16 12.61 12.56 -5.90
C ARG A 16 12.49 13.90 -6.61
N ASP A 17 12.23 14.96 -5.84
CA ASP A 17 12.06 16.33 -6.37
C ASP A 17 11.09 16.40 -7.56
N GLY A 18 9.98 15.65 -7.48
CA GLY A 18 8.95 15.59 -8.53
C GLY A 18 9.30 14.71 -9.74
N LYS A 19 10.52 14.16 -9.83
CA LYS A 19 10.94 13.28 -10.93
C LYS A 19 10.80 11.81 -10.55
N ILE A 20 10.29 11.01 -11.47
CA ILE A 20 10.21 9.54 -11.31
C ILE A 20 11.62 8.96 -11.39
N LEU A 21 12.03 8.26 -10.32
CA LEU A 21 13.27 7.50 -10.26
C LEU A 21 13.08 6.05 -10.69
N LYS A 22 11.94 5.45 -10.31
CA LYS A 22 11.61 4.07 -10.62
C LYS A 22 10.11 3.85 -10.55
N GLN A 23 9.62 2.93 -11.38
CA GLN A 23 8.23 2.49 -11.37
C GLN A 23 8.14 0.98 -11.20
N TYR A 24 7.07 0.53 -10.56
CA TYR A 24 6.79 -0.88 -10.29
C TYR A 24 5.33 -1.19 -10.59
N ARG A 25 5.06 -2.40 -11.07
CA ARG A 25 3.73 -3.00 -10.98
C ARG A 25 3.51 -3.50 -9.56
N ILE A 26 2.28 -3.32 -9.07
CA ILE A 26 1.89 -3.74 -7.72
C ILE A 26 0.61 -4.56 -7.74
N ALA A 27 0.51 -5.47 -6.79
CA ALA A 27 -0.77 -6.07 -6.41
C ALA A 27 -1.42 -5.22 -5.30
N MET A 28 -2.75 -5.28 -5.23
CA MET A 28 -3.56 -4.65 -4.17
C MET A 28 -4.52 -5.70 -3.61
N GLY A 29 -5.31 -5.33 -2.59
CA GLY A 29 -6.41 -6.18 -2.14
C GLY A 29 -7.47 -6.39 -3.23
N ASP A 30 -8.26 -7.44 -3.06
CA ASP A 30 -9.19 -7.97 -4.09
C ASP A 30 -10.32 -6.99 -4.48
N LEU A 31 -10.58 -5.98 -3.66
CA LEU A 31 -11.52 -4.89 -3.97
C LEU A 31 -10.77 -3.57 -4.11
N PRO A 32 -10.00 -3.34 -5.18
CA PRO A 32 -9.13 -2.17 -5.29
C PRO A 32 -9.91 -0.87 -5.52
N ALA A 33 -11.18 -0.92 -5.94
CA ALA A 33 -11.97 0.27 -6.22
C ALA A 33 -12.38 1.04 -4.94
N GLY A 34 -12.17 2.35 -4.97
CA GLY A 34 -12.56 3.27 -3.89
C GLY A 34 -11.64 3.26 -2.68
N HIS A 35 -11.98 4.07 -1.67
CA HIS A 35 -11.23 4.21 -0.43
C HIS A 35 -11.57 3.09 0.57
N LYS A 36 -10.58 2.68 1.37
CA LYS A 36 -10.71 1.70 2.46
C LYS A 36 -11.56 2.26 3.61
N LEU A 37 -12.69 1.65 3.94
CA LEU A 37 -13.59 2.14 4.98
C LEU A 37 -13.52 1.31 6.27
N LYS A 38 -13.34 0.00 6.16
CA LYS A 38 -13.37 -0.91 7.31
C LYS A 38 -12.31 -1.99 7.27
N GLU A 39 -12.01 -2.55 8.44
CA GLU A 39 -11.26 -3.80 8.54
C GLU A 39 -11.92 -4.90 7.70
N GLY A 40 -11.10 -5.65 6.95
CA GLY A 40 -11.57 -6.75 6.12
C GLY A 40 -12.28 -6.39 4.81
N ASP A 41 -12.41 -5.11 4.43
CA ASP A 41 -13.04 -4.72 3.15
C ASP A 41 -12.16 -4.90 1.89
N GLN A 42 -10.96 -5.48 2.05
CA GLN A 42 -10.02 -5.80 0.97
C GLN A 42 -9.63 -4.59 0.08
N ARG A 43 -9.81 -3.36 0.59
CA ARG A 43 -9.42 -2.13 -0.10
C ARG A 43 -8.07 -1.62 0.40
N THR A 44 -7.27 -1.08 -0.51
CA THR A 44 -6.12 -0.23 -0.18
C THR A 44 -6.59 1.23 -0.01
N PRO A 45 -6.18 1.94 1.06
CA PRO A 45 -6.63 3.31 1.30
C PRO A 45 -6.19 4.28 0.19
N GLN A 46 -6.92 5.39 0.09
CA GLN A 46 -6.63 6.51 -0.82
C GLN A 46 -6.43 7.78 0.01
N GLY A 47 -5.30 8.44 -0.17
CA GLY A 47 -4.96 9.62 0.62
C GLY A 47 -3.45 9.76 0.79
N ARG A 48 -3.04 10.69 1.63
CA ARG A 48 -1.63 10.90 1.97
C ARG A 48 -1.31 10.25 3.31
N TYR A 49 -0.28 9.42 3.30
CA TYR A 49 0.22 8.69 4.46
C TYR A 49 1.74 8.79 4.53
N THR A 50 2.27 8.66 5.74
CA THR A 50 3.71 8.62 5.97
C THR A 50 4.18 7.17 5.98
N LEU A 51 5.33 6.90 5.38
CA LEU A 51 6.06 5.65 5.60
C LEU A 51 6.77 5.76 6.94
N ASP A 52 6.21 5.17 7.99
CA ASP A 52 6.58 5.46 9.37
C ASP A 52 7.58 4.44 9.97
N TYR A 53 7.46 3.15 9.66
CA TYR A 53 8.44 2.16 10.08
C TYR A 53 8.62 1.01 9.08
N LYS A 54 9.79 0.36 9.17
CA LYS A 54 10.09 -0.89 8.46
C LYS A 54 9.78 -2.05 9.39
N LYS A 55 9.11 -3.09 8.87
CA LYS A 55 8.84 -4.34 9.60
C LYS A 55 9.89 -5.39 9.20
N PRO A 56 10.97 -5.58 9.97
CA PRO A 56 12.06 -6.50 9.62
C PRO A 56 11.66 -7.98 9.73
N ASP A 57 10.74 -8.29 10.64
CA ASP A 57 10.20 -9.62 10.92
C ASP A 57 8.96 -9.92 10.03
N SER A 58 9.05 -9.60 8.75
CA SER A 58 7.97 -9.78 7.78
C SER A 58 8.12 -11.11 7.04
N ALA A 59 6.99 -11.80 6.80
CA ALA A 59 6.95 -12.96 5.88
C ALA A 59 7.22 -12.56 4.42
N TYR A 60 7.08 -11.27 4.10
CA TYR A 60 7.33 -10.68 2.78
C TYR A 60 8.62 -9.87 2.75
N TYR A 61 9.25 -9.79 1.57
CA TYR A 61 10.50 -9.04 1.39
C TYR A 61 10.31 -7.55 1.66
N LYS A 62 11.12 -6.95 2.53
CA LYS A 62 11.17 -5.50 2.84
C LYS A 62 9.78 -4.87 2.98
N SER A 63 9.16 -5.07 4.13
CA SER A 63 7.84 -4.53 4.44
C SER A 63 7.94 -3.19 5.17
N ILE A 64 7.16 -2.21 4.72
CA ILE A 64 7.12 -0.84 5.23
C ILE A 64 5.67 -0.50 5.55
N HIS A 65 5.41 -0.03 6.76
CA HIS A 65 4.08 0.39 7.18
C HIS A 65 3.77 1.80 6.66
N ILE A 66 2.49 2.04 6.38
CA ILE A 66 1.97 3.39 6.15
C ILE A 66 1.10 3.80 7.33
N SER A 67 1.08 5.09 7.64
CA SER A 67 0.34 5.67 8.78
C SER A 67 -1.20 5.67 8.64
N TYR A 68 -1.78 4.66 7.99
CA TYR A 68 -3.23 4.42 7.95
C TYR A 68 -3.68 3.73 9.26
N PRO A 69 -4.81 4.14 9.87
CA PRO A 69 -5.69 5.23 9.44
C PRO A 69 -5.16 6.61 9.85
N ASN A 70 -5.33 7.61 8.96
CA ASN A 70 -5.09 9.01 9.31
C ASN A 70 -6.30 9.61 10.05
N GLU A 71 -6.24 10.89 10.43
CA GLU A 71 -7.35 11.52 11.17
C GLU A 71 -8.67 11.56 10.39
N GLU A 72 -8.63 11.78 9.09
CA GLU A 72 -9.83 11.75 8.25
C GLU A 72 -10.45 10.35 8.22
N ASP A 73 -9.62 9.31 8.11
CA ASP A 73 -10.06 7.91 8.12
C ASP A 73 -10.69 7.53 9.46
N LYS A 74 -10.10 7.98 10.58
CA LYS A 74 -10.63 7.77 11.93
C LYS A 74 -11.97 8.47 12.12
N LEU A 75 -12.09 9.74 11.69
CA LEU A 75 -13.33 10.51 11.77
C LEU A 75 -14.44 9.87 10.93
N ARG A 76 -14.13 9.46 9.70
CA ARG A 76 -15.06 8.78 8.80
C ARG A 76 -15.53 7.46 9.40
N ALA A 77 -14.61 6.64 9.90
CA ALA A 77 -14.94 5.37 10.52
C ALA A 77 -15.81 5.54 11.78
N LYS A 78 -15.50 6.54 12.62
CA LYS A 78 -16.31 6.91 13.79
C LYS A 78 -17.72 7.32 13.40
N ALA A 79 -17.88 8.18 12.38
CA ALA A 79 -19.18 8.63 11.90
C ALA A 79 -20.04 7.48 11.34
N LEU A 80 -19.39 6.46 10.76
CA LEU A 80 -20.05 5.27 10.21
C LEU A 80 -20.24 4.14 11.23
N GLY A 81 -19.73 4.28 12.47
CA GLY A 81 -19.79 3.23 13.49
C GLY A 81 -18.99 1.97 13.13
N ILE A 82 -17.92 2.10 12.33
CA ILE A 82 -17.08 0.99 11.86
C ILE A 82 -15.65 1.11 12.39
N ARG A 83 -14.91 -0.01 12.38
CA ARG A 83 -13.47 -0.01 12.66
C ARG A 83 -12.70 0.11 11.35
N PRO A 84 -11.80 1.10 11.18
CA PRO A 84 -11.07 1.30 9.93
C PRO A 84 -10.04 0.20 9.65
N GLY A 85 -9.66 -0.57 10.69
CA GLY A 85 -8.52 -1.48 10.65
C GLY A 85 -7.20 -0.70 10.74
N GLY A 86 -6.12 -1.33 10.27
CA GLY A 86 -4.77 -0.77 10.27
C GLY A 86 -3.81 -1.69 9.51
N MET A 87 -2.52 -1.61 9.86
CA MET A 87 -1.48 -2.52 9.35
C MET A 87 -1.42 -2.60 7.82
N ILE A 88 -1.55 -1.44 7.18
CA ILE A 88 -1.40 -1.36 5.73
C ILE A 88 0.09 -1.26 5.41
N MET A 89 0.56 -2.21 4.59
CA MET A 89 1.98 -2.39 4.31
C MET A 89 2.25 -2.23 2.81
N ILE A 90 3.39 -1.66 2.47
CA ILE A 90 4.04 -1.79 1.17
C ILE A 90 5.15 -2.82 1.34
N HIS A 91 5.12 -3.90 0.56
CA HIS A 91 6.13 -4.94 0.63
C HIS A 91 6.43 -5.52 -0.75
N GLY A 92 7.58 -6.18 -0.87
CA GLY A 92 7.93 -7.01 -2.01
C GLY A 92 7.22 -8.36 -1.99
N GLN A 93 7.50 -9.19 -2.99
CA GLN A 93 6.92 -10.53 -3.11
C GLN A 93 7.32 -11.46 -1.97
N ASN A 94 6.64 -12.61 -1.90
CA ASN A 94 7.07 -13.73 -1.08
C ASN A 94 8.53 -14.09 -1.42
N PRO A 95 9.47 -14.09 -0.45
CA PRO A 95 10.88 -14.43 -0.69
C PRO A 95 11.08 -15.85 -1.24
N LYS A 96 10.09 -16.74 -1.07
CA LYS A 96 10.08 -18.11 -1.59
C LYS A 96 9.40 -18.22 -2.97
N SER A 97 8.99 -17.11 -3.58
CA SER A 97 8.43 -17.12 -4.92
C SER A 97 9.44 -17.71 -5.91
N PRO A 98 9.04 -18.64 -6.80
CA PRO A 98 9.93 -19.17 -7.83
C PRO A 98 10.18 -18.16 -8.97
N LEU A 99 9.40 -17.06 -9.04
CA LEU A 99 9.55 -16.04 -10.08
C LEU A 99 10.67 -15.06 -9.71
N PRO A 100 11.65 -14.82 -10.61
CA PRO A 100 12.61 -13.73 -10.47
C PRO A 100 11.91 -12.36 -10.37
N PRO A 101 12.48 -11.38 -9.63
CA PRO A 101 11.87 -10.05 -9.47
C PRO A 101 11.54 -9.34 -10.79
N GLU A 102 12.40 -9.46 -11.80
CA GLU A 102 12.20 -8.85 -13.12
C GLU A 102 11.01 -9.46 -13.84
N GLN A 103 10.85 -10.79 -13.75
CA GLN A 103 9.71 -11.50 -14.33
C GLN A 103 8.42 -11.21 -13.56
N ALA A 104 8.49 -11.14 -12.23
CA ALA A 104 7.35 -10.79 -11.38
C ALA A 104 6.80 -9.37 -11.65
N GLN A 105 7.58 -8.49 -12.30
CA GLN A 105 7.15 -7.15 -12.69
C GLN A 105 6.52 -7.08 -14.10
N GLN A 106 6.47 -8.20 -14.83
CA GLN A 106 5.78 -8.30 -16.12
C GLN A 106 4.28 -8.59 -15.98
N TYR A 107 3.88 -9.09 -14.81
CA TYR A 107 2.50 -9.40 -14.45
C TYR A 107 2.01 -8.35 -13.48
#